data_AF-A0A7J0FN21-F1
#
_entry.id   AF-A0A7J0FN21-F1
#
_cell.length_a   1.000
_cell.length_b   1.000
_cell.length_c   1.000
_cell.angle_alpha   90.00
_cell.angle_beta   90.00
_cell.angle_gamma   90.00
#
_symmetry.space_group_name_H-M   'P 1'
#
loop_
_entity.id
_entity.type
_entity.pdbx_description
1 polymer ?
#
loop_
_entity_poly.entity_id
_entity_poly.type
_entity_poly.pdbx_seq_one_letter_code
_entity_poly.pdbx_strand_id
1 'polypeptide(L)'
;MRQPKLAGEIAKQLCRFHQVGIPGSKEPQLWNDIFKFFQKASTLTFDDDEKQRKYETVSFEEVHNEVIKLKELTGYFDAPVVFAHNDLLSGNLMLNDEEEKLYLIDFEYGSYNYRGFDIGNHFNEYAGYDCDYSLSVKYPSKDEQYHFFRHYLEPEKPQEVSDEDLEALYIETNTYMLASHLYWALWALIQAKMSPIDFDYLGYFFLRYNEYKKQKKNCFFVGTILSFEN
;
A
#
# COMPACT_ATOMS: atom_id res chain seq x y z
N MET A 1 -1.46 14.24 -7.11
CA MET A 1 -1.38 12.81 -7.47
C MET A 1 -2.41 12.38 -8.51
N ARG A 2 -3.69 12.82 -8.44
CA ARG A 2 -4.74 12.45 -9.41
C ARG A 2 -4.67 13.05 -10.82
N GLN A 3 -3.94 14.14 -11.03
CA GLN A 3 -3.87 14.77 -12.35
C GLN A 3 -3.20 13.81 -13.34
N PRO A 4 -3.81 13.47 -14.50
CA PRO A 4 -3.30 12.42 -15.39
C PRO A 4 -1.84 12.61 -15.84
N LYS A 5 -1.42 13.85 -16.13
CA LYS A 5 -0.02 14.16 -16.49
C LYS A 5 0.92 13.78 -15.34
N LEU A 6 0.63 14.25 -14.12
CA LEU A 6 1.45 13.96 -12.95
C LEU A 6 1.44 12.48 -12.58
N ALA A 7 0.28 11.81 -12.63
CA ALA A 7 0.17 10.37 -12.38
C ALA A 7 1.03 9.55 -13.35
N GLY A 8 1.02 9.93 -14.64
CA GLY A 8 1.89 9.32 -15.65
C GLY A 8 3.37 9.53 -15.33
N GLU A 9 3.78 10.73 -14.92
CA GLU A 9 5.18 10.99 -14.54
C GLU A 9 5.61 10.23 -13.27
N ILE A 10 4.74 10.13 -12.26
CA ILE A 10 4.99 9.30 -11.07
C ILE A 10 5.19 7.84 -11.49
N ALA A 11 4.30 7.30 -12.32
CA ALA A 11 4.38 5.93 -12.82
C ALA A 11 5.72 5.64 -13.54
N LYS A 12 6.18 6.57 -14.39
CA LYS A 12 7.46 6.46 -15.09
C LYS A 12 8.66 6.49 -14.13
N GLN A 13 8.66 7.40 -13.15
CA GLN A 13 9.75 7.45 -12.17
C GLN A 13 9.76 6.21 -11.28
N LEU A 14 8.60 5.73 -10.87
CA LEU A 14 8.49 4.51 -10.08
C LEU A 14 8.96 3.27 -10.86
N CYS A 15 8.64 3.18 -12.15
CA CYS A 15 9.16 2.13 -13.03
C CYS A 15 10.69 2.15 -13.08
N ARG A 16 11.30 3.32 -13.30
CA ARG A 16 12.77 3.48 -13.27
C ARG A 16 13.36 3.09 -11.93
N PHE A 17 12.72 3.49 -10.83
CA PHE A 17 13.17 3.16 -9.49
C PHE A 17 13.11 1.64 -9.21
N HIS A 18 12.03 0.97 -9.61
CA HIS A 18 11.89 -0.49 -9.46
C HIS A 18 12.90 -1.31 -10.26
N GLN A 19 13.54 -0.72 -11.28
CA GLN A 19 14.63 -1.34 -12.04
C GLN A 19 16.00 -1.19 -11.37
N VAL A 20 16.11 -0.40 -10.30
CA VAL A 20 17.37 -0.22 -9.57
C VAL A 20 17.77 -1.53 -8.87
N GLY A 21 18.98 -2.01 -9.20
CA GLY A 21 19.58 -3.16 -8.53
C GLY A 21 20.37 -2.74 -7.31
N ILE A 22 19.85 -3.00 -6.10
CA ILE A 22 20.57 -2.78 -4.85
C ILE A 22 21.26 -4.09 -4.42
N PRO A 23 22.55 -4.08 -4.07
CA PRO A 23 23.23 -5.26 -3.56
C PRO A 23 22.59 -5.77 -2.25
N GLY A 24 22.35 -7.07 -2.14
CA GLY A 24 21.81 -7.69 -0.92
C GLY A 24 20.83 -8.83 -1.19
N SER A 25 20.13 -9.26 -0.14
CA SER A 25 19.03 -10.22 -0.27
C SER A 25 17.89 -9.59 -1.07
N LYS A 26 17.36 -10.34 -2.05
CA LYS A 26 16.17 -9.97 -2.83
C LYS A 26 14.89 -10.56 -2.25
N GLU A 27 14.94 -11.09 -1.03
CA GLU A 27 13.74 -11.60 -0.34
C GLU A 27 12.76 -10.45 -0.08
N PRO A 28 11.48 -10.58 -0.48
CA PRO A 28 10.49 -9.54 -0.25
C PRO A 28 10.18 -9.39 1.25
N GLN A 29 10.33 -8.18 1.78
CA GLN A 29 10.25 -7.94 3.22
C GLN A 29 8.83 -7.69 3.76
N LEU A 30 7.83 -7.43 2.92
CA LEU A 30 6.47 -7.07 3.35
C LEU A 30 5.92 -7.95 4.47
N TRP A 31 5.87 -9.27 4.22
CA TRP A 31 5.26 -10.19 5.18
C TRP A 31 6.11 -10.36 6.43
N ASN A 32 7.44 -10.36 6.27
CA ASN A 32 8.36 -10.41 7.41
C ASN A 32 8.15 -9.21 8.34
N ASP A 33 7.97 -8.01 7.77
CA ASP A 33 7.77 -6.80 8.54
C ASP A 33 6.37 -6.71 9.15
N ILE A 34 5.32 -7.12 8.42
CA ILE A 34 3.97 -7.23 8.99
C ILE A 34 3.96 -8.16 10.21
N PHE A 35 4.61 -9.33 10.14
CA PHE A 35 4.65 -10.25 11.28
C PHE A 35 5.44 -9.69 12.46
N LYS A 36 6.58 -9.02 12.21
CA LYS A 36 7.34 -8.32 13.27
C LYS A 36 6.48 -7.23 13.92
N PHE A 37 5.77 -6.44 13.11
CA PHE A 37 4.90 -5.39 13.60
C PHE A 37 3.76 -5.96 14.42
N PHE A 38 3.13 -7.05 13.97
CA PHE A 38 2.08 -7.75 14.71
C PHE A 38 2.57 -8.23 16.08
N GLN A 39 3.73 -8.89 16.15
CA GLN A 39 4.30 -9.37 17.41
C GLN A 39 4.56 -8.23 18.39
N LYS A 40 5.09 -7.10 17.90
CA LYS A 40 5.34 -5.94 18.74
C LYS A 40 4.04 -5.25 19.16
N ALA A 41 3.11 -5.05 18.21
CA ALA A 41 1.85 -4.36 18.45
C ALA A 41 0.94 -5.10 19.42
N SER A 42 0.90 -6.44 19.37
CA SER A 42 0.02 -7.27 20.20
C SER A 42 0.44 -7.38 21.67
N THR A 43 1.63 -6.92 22.03
CA THR A 43 2.19 -7.01 23.38
C THR A 43 2.32 -5.65 24.08
N LEU A 44 1.76 -4.59 23.47
CA LEU A 44 1.83 -3.24 24.01
C LEU A 44 0.93 -3.04 25.22
N THR A 45 1.32 -2.08 26.05
CA THR A 45 0.54 -1.52 27.15
C THR A 45 0.74 0.00 27.19
N PHE A 46 -0.30 0.72 27.55
CA PHE A 46 -0.34 2.18 27.60
C PHE A 46 -0.56 2.66 29.03
N ASP A 47 0.19 3.68 29.43
CA ASP A 47 0.08 4.29 30.76
C ASP A 47 -1.12 5.24 30.86
N ASP A 48 -1.66 5.67 29.71
CA ASP A 48 -2.87 6.45 29.59
C ASP A 48 -4.10 5.53 29.53
N ASP A 49 -5.02 5.68 30.48
CA ASP A 49 -6.19 4.81 30.64
C ASP A 49 -7.13 4.85 29.42
N GLU A 50 -7.25 6.00 28.74
CA GLU A 50 -8.12 6.12 27.57
C GLU A 50 -7.52 5.41 26.36
N LYS A 51 -6.22 5.60 26.11
CA LYS A 51 -5.46 4.89 25.09
C LYS A 51 -5.48 3.38 25.36
N GLN A 52 -5.30 2.96 26.62
CA GLN A 52 -5.34 1.55 26.99
C GLN A 52 -6.71 0.94 26.72
N ARG A 53 -7.80 1.58 27.15
CA ARG A 53 -9.17 1.10 26.84
C ARG A 53 -9.43 1.00 25.34
N LYS A 54 -8.98 1.99 24.55
CA LYS A 54 -9.12 1.98 23.09
C LYS A 54 -8.32 0.84 22.46
N TYR A 55 -7.08 0.63 22.90
CA TYR A 55 -6.22 -0.48 22.47
C TYR A 55 -6.82 -1.86 22.79
N GLU A 56 -7.44 -2.03 23.96
CA GLU A 56 -8.08 -3.29 24.36
C GLU A 56 -9.27 -3.69 23.48
N THR A 57 -9.82 -2.76 22.69
CA THR A 57 -10.86 -3.09 21.70
C THR A 57 -10.32 -3.74 20.42
N VAL A 58 -8.99 -3.77 20.24
CA VAL A 58 -8.35 -4.39 19.07
C VAL A 58 -8.38 -5.91 19.21
N SER A 59 -9.03 -6.59 18.27
CA SER A 59 -8.99 -8.04 18.15
C SER A 59 -7.71 -8.49 17.42
N PHE A 60 -6.64 -8.74 18.16
CA PHE A 60 -5.38 -9.22 17.57
C PHE A 60 -5.51 -10.61 16.93
N GLU A 61 -6.39 -11.46 17.44
CA GLU A 61 -6.70 -12.75 16.82
C GLU A 61 -7.29 -12.55 15.41
N GLU A 62 -8.25 -11.62 15.27
CA GLU A 62 -8.84 -11.28 13.97
C GLU A 62 -7.76 -10.72 13.02
N VAL A 63 -6.98 -9.74 13.46
CA VAL A 63 -5.92 -9.13 12.66
C VAL A 63 -4.91 -10.18 12.18
N HIS A 64 -4.49 -11.11 13.05
CA HIS A 64 -3.56 -12.19 12.70
C HIS A 64 -4.13 -13.12 11.62
N ASN A 65 -5.38 -13.54 11.78
CA ASN A 65 -6.06 -14.41 10.81
C ASN A 65 -6.20 -13.71 9.44
N GLU A 66 -6.46 -12.41 9.44
CA GLU A 66 -6.58 -11.62 8.22
C GLU A 66 -5.22 -11.42 7.51
N VAL A 67 -4.13 -11.24 8.27
CA VAL A 67 -2.76 -11.23 7.73
C VAL A 67 -2.41 -12.56 7.06
N ILE A 68 -2.68 -13.69 7.71
CA ILE A 68 -2.39 -15.03 7.14
C ILE A 68 -3.15 -15.23 5.82
N LYS A 69 -4.47 -15.01 5.83
CA LYS A 69 -5.31 -15.18 4.63
C LYS A 69 -4.84 -14.31 3.48
N LEU A 70 -4.47 -13.05 3.74
CA LEU A 70 -4.03 -12.16 2.69
C LEU A 70 -2.65 -12.57 2.15
N LYS A 71 -1.73 -13.00 3.03
CA LYS A 71 -0.44 -13.55 2.63
C LYS A 71 -0.61 -14.76 1.71
N GLU A 72 -1.47 -15.70 2.08
CA GLU A 72 -1.81 -16.86 1.23
C GLU A 72 -2.37 -16.44 -0.12
N LEU A 73 -3.33 -15.51 -0.13
CA LEU A 73 -3.93 -14.98 -1.36
C LEU A 73 -2.89 -14.33 -2.29
N THR A 74 -2.00 -13.49 -1.75
CA THR A 74 -0.96 -12.86 -2.56
C THR A 74 0.08 -13.83 -3.11
N GLY A 75 0.21 -15.01 -2.48
CA GLY A 75 1.11 -16.07 -2.93
C GLY A 75 0.74 -16.67 -4.29
N TYR A 76 -0.48 -16.44 -4.79
CA TYR A 76 -0.94 -16.95 -6.09
C TYR A 76 -0.55 -16.07 -7.29
N PHE A 77 -0.10 -14.82 -7.09
CA PHE A 77 0.11 -13.88 -8.20
C PHE A 77 1.46 -13.98 -8.91
N ASP A 78 2.42 -14.74 -8.35
CA ASP A 78 3.83 -14.70 -8.80
C ASP A 78 4.35 -13.27 -9.02
N ALA A 79 3.99 -12.37 -8.09
CA ALA A 79 4.19 -10.94 -8.26
C ALA A 79 5.69 -10.58 -8.32
N PRO A 80 6.14 -9.75 -9.27
CA PRO A 80 7.53 -9.35 -9.38
C PRO A 80 8.06 -8.69 -8.11
N VAL A 81 9.23 -9.16 -7.66
CA VAL A 81 9.96 -8.57 -6.55
C VAL A 81 10.95 -7.53 -7.09
N VAL A 82 10.82 -6.29 -6.61
CA VAL A 82 11.56 -5.10 -7.03
C VAL A 82 12.16 -4.41 -5.81
N PHE A 83 13.10 -3.50 -6.01
CA PHE A 83 13.46 -2.57 -4.93
C PHE A 83 12.38 -1.49 -4.85
N ALA A 84 11.54 -1.58 -3.81
CA ALA A 84 10.36 -0.75 -3.60
C ALA A 84 10.66 0.38 -2.60
N HIS A 85 9.94 1.49 -2.74
CA HIS A 85 9.99 2.62 -1.82
C HIS A 85 9.24 2.29 -0.52
N ASN A 86 8.14 1.55 -0.64
CA ASN A 86 7.21 1.11 0.41
C ASN A 86 6.41 2.23 1.10
N ASP A 87 6.86 3.49 1.00
CA ASP A 87 6.17 4.66 1.58
C ASP A 87 6.00 5.84 0.58
N LEU A 88 5.42 5.58 -0.59
CA LEU A 88 5.30 6.58 -1.66
C LEU A 88 4.11 7.56 -1.47
N LEU A 89 4.08 8.29 -0.36
CA LEU A 89 3.09 9.35 -0.09
C LEU A 89 3.45 10.68 -0.78
N SER A 90 2.51 11.65 -0.81
CA SER A 90 2.72 12.92 -1.53
C SER A 90 3.90 13.75 -1.02
N GLY A 91 4.22 13.66 0.28
CA GLY A 91 5.39 14.30 0.89
C GLY A 91 6.73 13.75 0.39
N ASN A 92 6.75 12.53 -0.15
CA ASN A 92 7.95 11.84 -0.63
C ASN A 92 8.14 12.01 -2.16
N LEU A 93 7.32 12.88 -2.76
CA LEU A 93 7.36 13.26 -4.17
C LEU A 93 7.74 14.73 -4.31
N MET A 94 8.95 15.00 -4.79
CA MET A 94 9.45 16.37 -4.97
C MET A 94 9.46 16.72 -6.45
N LEU A 95 8.63 17.69 -6.84
CA LEU A 95 8.61 18.24 -8.19
C LEU A 95 9.54 19.46 -8.24
N ASN A 96 10.52 19.42 -9.14
CA ASN A 96 11.31 20.58 -9.52
C ASN A 96 10.64 21.26 -10.72
N ASP A 97 10.03 22.43 -10.48
CA ASP A 97 9.31 23.19 -11.49
C ASP A 97 10.22 23.75 -12.60
N GLU A 98 11.49 24.04 -12.30
CA GLU A 98 12.44 24.59 -13.28
C GLU A 98 12.89 23.53 -14.28
N GLU A 99 13.06 22.29 -13.82
CA GLU A 99 13.50 21.16 -14.66
C GLU A 99 12.34 20.28 -15.16
N GLU A 100 11.12 20.55 -14.70
CA GLU A 100 9.95 19.67 -14.83
C GLU A 100 10.25 18.20 -14.43
N LYS A 101 11.10 18.01 -13.41
CA LYS A 101 11.54 16.68 -12.95
C LYS A 101 10.94 16.30 -11.61
N LEU A 102 10.52 15.05 -11.51
CA LEU A 102 10.02 14.44 -10.29
C LEU A 102 11.12 13.58 -9.64
N TYR A 103 11.33 13.80 -8.35
CA TYR A 103 12.26 13.05 -7.51
C TYR A 103 11.50 12.27 -6.44
N LEU A 104 11.90 11.01 -6.25
CA LEU A 104 11.49 10.20 -5.11
C LEU A 104 12.52 10.43 -3.99
N ILE A 105 12.06 10.66 -2.77
CA ILE A 105 12.91 10.94 -1.61
C ILE A 105 12.41 10.17 -0.39
N ASP A 106 13.26 10.10 0.64
CA ASP A 106 12.93 9.46 1.93
C ASP A 106 12.70 7.95 1.84
N PHE A 107 13.78 7.22 1.58
CA PHE A 107 13.77 5.76 1.38
C PHE A 107 13.89 4.98 2.70
N GLU A 108 13.40 5.50 3.83
CA GLU A 108 13.59 4.88 5.15
C GLU A 108 12.97 3.47 5.26
N TYR A 109 11.86 3.24 4.53
CA TYR A 109 11.21 1.93 4.41
C TYR A 109 11.66 1.15 3.17
N GLY A 110 12.63 1.65 2.39
CA GLY A 110 13.04 1.06 1.13
C GLY A 110 13.61 -0.35 1.28
N SER A 111 13.06 -1.31 0.54
CA SER A 111 13.50 -2.71 0.60
C SER A 111 13.15 -3.45 -0.69
N TYR A 112 13.70 -4.65 -0.87
CA TYR A 112 13.10 -5.59 -1.82
C TYR A 112 11.69 -5.95 -1.36
N ASN A 113 10.72 -5.81 -2.27
CA ASN A 113 9.32 -6.07 -2.01
C ASN A 113 8.53 -6.27 -3.31
N TYR A 114 7.24 -6.61 -3.20
CA TYR A 114 6.35 -6.81 -4.35
C TYR A 114 5.94 -5.46 -4.97
N ARG A 115 6.06 -5.32 -6.30
CA ARG A 115 5.70 -4.07 -6.99
C ARG A 115 4.25 -3.64 -6.72
N GLY A 116 3.32 -4.61 -6.64
CA GLY A 116 1.91 -4.33 -6.37
C GLY A 116 1.69 -3.70 -4.98
N PHE A 117 2.55 -3.97 -4.01
CA PHE A 117 2.50 -3.30 -2.71
C PHE A 117 2.88 -1.83 -2.82
N ASP A 118 3.97 -1.51 -3.52
CA ASP A 118 4.41 -0.11 -3.61
C ASP A 118 3.40 0.75 -4.37
N ILE A 119 2.85 0.22 -5.47
CA ILE A 119 1.81 0.89 -6.26
C ILE A 119 0.49 0.98 -5.47
N GLY A 120 0.07 -0.12 -4.84
CA GLY A 120 -1.17 -0.15 -4.05
C GLY A 120 -1.11 0.78 -2.83
N ASN A 121 0.08 0.86 -2.21
CA ASN A 121 0.35 1.82 -1.14
C ASN A 121 0.24 3.26 -1.66
N HIS A 122 0.91 3.59 -2.76
CA HIS A 122 0.82 4.91 -3.38
C HIS A 122 -0.64 5.35 -3.63
N PHE A 123 -1.49 4.43 -4.11
CA PHE A 123 -2.90 4.71 -4.33
C PHE A 123 -3.69 4.93 -3.04
N ASN A 124 -3.36 4.24 -1.94
CA ASN A 124 -3.96 4.50 -0.64
C ASN A 124 -3.68 5.93 -0.15
N GLU A 125 -2.51 6.48 -0.48
CA GLU A 125 -2.09 7.81 -0.06
C GLU A 125 -2.81 8.94 -0.82
N TYR A 126 -3.62 8.63 -1.84
CA TYR A 126 -4.52 9.61 -2.46
C TYR A 126 -5.58 10.13 -1.48
N ALA A 127 -5.83 9.40 -0.39
CA ALA A 127 -6.72 9.83 0.68
C ALA A 127 -6.10 10.88 1.62
N GLY A 128 -4.77 11.04 1.61
CA GLY A 128 -4.03 11.94 2.50
C GLY A 128 -4.04 11.52 3.98
N TYR A 129 -3.34 12.29 4.82
CA TYR A 129 -3.15 12.01 6.25
C TYR A 129 -4.44 11.98 7.07
N ASP A 130 -5.46 12.73 6.68
CA ASP A 130 -6.76 12.73 7.37
C ASP A 130 -7.46 11.38 7.28
N CYS A 131 -7.00 10.46 6.40
CA CYS A 131 -7.60 9.14 6.17
C CYS A 131 -9.12 9.21 6.04
N ASP A 132 -9.61 10.32 5.48
CA ASP A 132 -11.02 10.54 5.27
C ASP A 132 -11.43 9.76 4.01
N TYR A 133 -11.71 8.47 4.24
CA TYR A 133 -12.28 7.53 3.29
C TYR A 133 -13.82 7.61 3.24
N SER A 134 -14.44 8.59 3.93
CA SER A 134 -15.90 8.78 3.94
C SER A 134 -16.44 9.17 2.56
N LEU A 135 -15.56 9.65 1.69
CA LEU A 135 -15.83 9.84 0.28
C LEU A 135 -15.18 8.67 -0.48
N SER A 136 -16.00 7.86 -1.14
CA SER A 136 -15.63 6.89 -2.18
C SER A 136 -14.98 7.55 -3.43
N VAL A 137 -14.41 8.74 -3.28
CA VAL A 137 -13.89 9.64 -4.29
C VAL A 137 -12.36 9.79 -4.17
N LYS A 138 -11.70 9.13 -3.19
CA LYS A 138 -10.25 9.32 -2.96
C LYS A 138 -9.33 8.19 -3.43
N TYR A 139 -9.74 6.92 -3.43
CA TYR A 139 -8.97 5.87 -4.10
C TYR A 139 -9.14 5.96 -5.64
N PRO A 140 -8.10 5.78 -6.46
CA PRO A 140 -8.21 5.93 -7.91
C PRO A 140 -9.20 4.92 -8.53
N SER A 141 -10.03 5.39 -9.46
CA SER A 141 -10.93 4.53 -10.23
C SER A 141 -10.14 3.53 -11.10
N LYS A 142 -10.83 2.51 -11.64
CA LYS A 142 -10.18 1.54 -12.54
C LYS A 142 -9.51 2.23 -13.73
N ASP A 143 -10.14 3.26 -14.31
CA ASP A 143 -9.56 4.05 -15.41
C ASP A 143 -8.33 4.86 -14.98
N GLU A 144 -8.36 5.48 -13.79
CA GLU A 144 -7.22 6.20 -13.23
C GLU A 144 -6.04 5.25 -12.95
N GLN A 145 -6.33 4.05 -12.45
CA GLN A 145 -5.33 3.00 -12.24
C GLN A 145 -4.77 2.48 -13.56
N TYR A 146 -5.62 2.22 -14.56
CA TYR A 146 -5.19 1.76 -15.88
C TYR A 146 -4.29 2.80 -16.57
N HIS A 147 -4.64 4.09 -16.44
CA HIS A 147 -3.77 5.16 -16.90
C HIS A 147 -2.39 5.11 -16.23
N PHE A 148 -2.32 4.91 -14.92
CA PHE A 148 -1.05 4.75 -14.20
C PHE A 148 -0.29 3.51 -14.67
N PHE A 149 -0.96 2.35 -14.76
CA PHE A 149 -0.36 1.08 -15.17
C PHE A 149 0.21 1.13 -16.58
N ARG A 150 -0.48 1.77 -17.53
CA ARG A 150 0.04 1.97 -18.90
C ARG A 150 1.39 2.68 -18.90
N HIS A 151 1.51 3.76 -18.11
CA HIS A 151 2.76 4.54 -18.01
C HIS A 151 3.83 3.85 -17.15
N TYR A 152 3.44 2.92 -16.28
CA TYR A 152 4.37 2.13 -15.47
C TYR A 152 4.94 0.95 -16.26
N LEU A 153 4.09 0.20 -16.96
CA LEU A 153 4.46 -1.01 -17.71
C LEU A 153 5.23 -0.69 -18.98
N GLU A 154 4.78 0.30 -19.77
CA GLU A 154 5.42 0.71 -21.01
C GLU A 154 5.54 2.25 -21.08
N PRO A 155 6.51 2.86 -20.37
CA PRO A 155 6.70 4.31 -20.28
C PRO A 155 6.78 5.05 -21.62
N GLU A 156 7.38 4.43 -22.63
CA GLU A 156 7.62 5.04 -23.94
C GLU A 156 6.42 4.86 -24.88
N LYS A 157 5.64 3.80 -24.68
CA LYS A 157 4.45 3.50 -25.49
C LYS A 157 3.27 2.99 -24.65
N PRO A 158 2.69 3.84 -23.78
CA PRO A 158 1.65 3.41 -22.85
C PRO A 158 0.40 2.80 -23.52
N GLN A 159 0.16 3.12 -24.79
CA GLN A 159 -0.98 2.61 -25.56
C GLN A 159 -0.78 1.20 -26.12
N GLU A 160 0.44 0.65 -26.10
CA GLU A 160 0.74 -0.71 -26.55
C GLU A 160 0.56 -1.76 -25.44
N VAL A 161 0.26 -1.35 -24.20
CA VAL A 161 0.00 -2.27 -23.08
C VAL A 161 -1.33 -3.00 -23.30
N SER A 162 -1.31 -4.32 -23.19
CA SER A 162 -2.48 -5.17 -23.38
C SER A 162 -3.51 -5.02 -22.27
N ASP A 163 -4.79 -5.28 -22.56
CA ASP A 163 -5.83 -5.27 -21.53
C ASP A 163 -5.62 -6.40 -20.51
N GLU A 164 -5.03 -7.52 -20.94
CA GLU A 164 -4.65 -8.64 -20.08
C GLU A 164 -3.61 -8.24 -19.03
N ASP A 165 -2.55 -7.52 -19.44
CA ASP A 165 -1.52 -7.02 -18.51
C ASP A 165 -2.08 -5.98 -17.54
N LEU A 166 -3.00 -5.13 -18.00
CA LEU A 166 -3.68 -4.14 -17.17
C LEU A 166 -4.56 -4.81 -16.12
N GLU A 167 -5.34 -5.82 -16.49
CA GLU A 167 -6.19 -6.56 -15.55
C GLU A 167 -5.34 -7.34 -14.54
N ALA A 168 -4.26 -8.00 -14.99
CA ALA A 168 -3.36 -8.72 -14.11
C ALA A 168 -2.73 -7.80 -13.05
N LEU A 169 -2.20 -6.65 -13.47
CA LEU A 169 -1.62 -5.68 -12.54
C LEU A 169 -2.68 -5.00 -11.66
N TYR A 170 -3.91 -4.83 -12.17
CA TYR A 170 -5.03 -4.33 -11.38
C TYR A 170 -5.38 -5.28 -10.22
N ILE A 171 -5.51 -6.58 -10.49
CA ILE A 171 -5.79 -7.59 -9.46
C ILE A 171 -4.64 -7.66 -8.45
N GLU A 172 -3.39 -7.70 -8.93
CA GLU A 172 -2.18 -7.70 -8.11
C GLU A 172 -2.16 -6.49 -7.17
N THR A 173 -2.25 -5.28 -7.73
CA THR A 173 -2.16 -4.01 -7.01
C THR A 173 -3.28 -3.85 -5.99
N ASN A 174 -4.53 -4.11 -6.37
CA ASN A 174 -5.66 -3.94 -5.45
C ASN A 174 -5.67 -5.00 -4.34
N THR A 175 -5.06 -6.16 -4.55
CA THR A 175 -4.89 -7.13 -3.47
C THR A 175 -3.79 -6.70 -2.51
N TYR A 176 -2.65 -6.21 -3.01
CA TYR A 176 -1.58 -5.69 -2.14
C TYR A 176 -1.92 -4.35 -1.47
N MET A 177 -2.83 -3.57 -2.03
CA MET A 177 -3.41 -2.38 -1.37
C MET A 177 -4.02 -2.75 -0.01
N LEU A 178 -4.67 -3.91 0.10
CA LEU A 178 -5.18 -4.43 1.38
C LEU A 178 -4.03 -4.69 2.37
N ALA A 179 -2.88 -5.16 1.88
CA ALA A 179 -1.70 -5.41 2.72
C ALA A 179 -1.11 -4.10 3.23
N SER A 180 -1.13 -3.02 2.43
CA SER A 180 -0.76 -1.67 2.87
C SER A 180 -1.62 -1.19 4.04
N HIS A 181 -2.94 -1.42 4.01
CA HIS A 181 -3.78 -1.05 5.16
C HIS A 181 -3.38 -1.80 6.44
N LEU A 182 -3.10 -3.11 6.36
CA LEU A 182 -2.65 -3.88 7.52
C LEU A 182 -1.27 -3.43 8.02
N TYR A 183 -0.33 -3.18 7.10
CA TYR A 183 1.01 -2.70 7.40
C TYR A 183 0.97 -1.41 8.22
N TRP A 184 0.28 -0.39 7.70
CA TRP A 184 0.21 0.92 8.34
C TRP A 184 -0.69 0.95 9.58
N ALA A 185 -1.69 0.07 9.66
CA ALA A 185 -2.46 -0.11 10.89
C ALA A 185 -1.55 -0.62 12.02
N LEU A 186 -0.83 -1.73 11.80
CA LEU A 186 0.06 -2.30 12.81
C LEU A 186 1.21 -1.35 13.18
N TRP A 187 1.78 -0.66 12.19
CA TRP A 187 2.76 0.40 12.41
C TRP A 187 2.22 1.48 13.37
N ALA A 188 0.96 1.90 13.17
CA ALA A 188 0.37 2.95 14.00
C ALA A 188 0.21 2.54 15.46
N LEU A 189 -0.15 1.28 15.75
CA LEU A 189 -0.19 0.80 17.13
C LEU A 189 1.17 0.93 17.83
N ILE A 190 2.26 0.61 17.13
CA ILE A 190 3.63 0.73 17.65
C ILE A 190 3.95 2.21 17.90
N GLN A 191 3.61 3.08 16.95
CA GLN A 191 3.88 4.52 17.05
C GLN A 191 3.06 5.19 18.14
N ALA A 192 1.85 4.70 18.44
CA ALA A 192 1.05 5.20 19.55
C ALA A 192 1.79 5.12 20.91
N LYS A 193 2.72 4.17 21.05
CA LYS A 193 3.55 4.01 22.26
C LYS A 193 4.92 4.68 22.15
N MET A 194 5.52 4.67 20.97
CA MET A 194 6.93 5.03 20.78
C MET A 194 7.16 6.44 20.25
N SER A 195 6.20 6.99 19.50
CA SER A 195 6.40 8.26 18.80
C SER A 195 6.28 9.44 19.78
N PRO A 196 7.20 10.42 19.70
CA PRO A 196 7.07 11.68 20.45
C PRO A 196 6.10 12.66 19.77
N ILE A 197 5.62 12.37 18.56
CA ILE A 197 4.74 13.25 17.78
C ILE A 197 3.32 13.17 18.33
N ASP A 198 2.69 14.32 18.52
CA ASP A 198 1.28 14.43 18.90
C ASP A 198 0.37 14.14 17.71
N PHE A 199 -0.02 12.87 17.56
CA PHE A 199 -0.89 12.36 16.50
C PHE A 199 -1.75 11.21 17.06
N ASP A 200 -3.03 11.11 16.66
CA ASP A 200 -3.92 10.00 17.10
C ASP A 200 -3.61 8.70 16.35
N TYR A 201 -2.47 8.10 16.66
CA TYR A 201 -2.02 6.84 16.07
C TYR A 201 -3.00 5.67 16.34
N LEU A 202 -3.65 5.64 17.51
CA LEU A 202 -4.67 4.63 17.79
C LEU A 202 -5.91 4.82 16.90
N GLY A 203 -6.34 6.06 16.69
CA GLY A 203 -7.41 6.37 15.73
C GLY A 203 -7.04 5.97 14.32
N TYR A 204 -5.80 6.27 13.91
CA TYR A 204 -5.27 5.90 12.61
C TYR A 204 -5.23 4.38 12.38
N PHE A 205 -4.91 3.58 13.40
CA PHE A 205 -5.08 2.12 13.33
C PHE A 205 -6.51 1.74 12.93
N PHE A 206 -7.52 2.27 13.62
CA PHE A 206 -8.91 1.93 13.31
C PHE A 206 -9.34 2.44 11.93
N LEU A 207 -8.85 3.61 11.51
CA LEU A 207 -9.11 4.14 10.17
C LEU A 207 -8.60 3.17 9.09
N ARG A 208 -7.32 2.78 9.14
CA ARG A 208 -6.71 1.87 8.16
C ARG A 208 -7.33 0.47 8.23
N TYR A 209 -7.56 -0.08 9.43
CA TYR A 209 -8.12 -1.42 9.59
C TYR A 209 -9.60 -1.51 9.18
N ASN A 210 -10.40 -0.46 9.41
CA ASN A 210 -11.77 -0.43 8.94
C ASN A 210 -11.85 -0.28 7.41
N GLU A 211 -10.95 0.50 6.80
CA GLU A 211 -10.87 0.59 5.34
C GLU A 211 -10.43 -0.74 4.73
N TYR A 212 -9.46 -1.45 5.33
CA TYR A 212 -9.13 -2.83 4.95
C TYR A 212 -10.39 -3.71 4.90
N LYS A 213 -11.19 -3.75 5.98
CA LYS A 213 -12.40 -4.58 6.04
C LYS A 213 -13.44 -4.19 4.99
N LYS A 214 -13.55 -2.90 4.65
CA LYS A 214 -14.46 -2.39 3.62
C LYS A 214 -13.98 -2.78 2.22
N GLN A 215 -12.71 -2.52 1.89
CA GLN A 215 -12.11 -2.81 0.59
C GLN A 215 -12.03 -4.32 0.32
N LYS A 216 -11.74 -5.12 1.35
CA LYS A 216 -11.77 -6.57 1.27
C LYS A 216 -13.09 -7.08 0.68
N LYS A 217 -14.22 -6.57 1.16
CA LYS A 217 -15.55 -6.99 0.64
C LYS A 217 -15.71 -6.71 -0.85
N ASN A 218 -15.11 -5.63 -1.36
CA ASN A 218 -15.15 -5.26 -2.77
C ASN A 218 -14.21 -6.13 -3.61
N CYS A 219 -12.99 -6.39 -3.16
CA CYS A 219 -12.00 -7.21 -3.88
C CYS A 219 -12.43 -8.69 -3.99
N PHE A 220 -12.97 -9.27 -2.92
CA PHE A 220 -13.40 -10.68 -2.93
C PHE A 220 -14.65 -10.92 -3.79
N PHE A 221 -15.45 -9.89 -4.07
CA PHE A 221 -16.55 -9.99 -5.03
C PHE A 221 -16.05 -10.15 -6.47
N VAL A 222 -14.91 -9.52 -6.81
CA VAL A 222 -14.27 -9.60 -8.14
C VAL A 222 -13.56 -10.96 -8.33
N GLY A 223 -12.84 -11.44 -7.31
CA GLY A 223 -12.15 -12.74 -7.38
C GLY A 223 -13.10 -13.94 -7.52
N THR A 224 -14.31 -13.83 -6.96
CA THR A 224 -15.33 -14.88 -7.11
C THR A 224 -15.84 -14.97 -8.55
N ILE A 225 -16.01 -13.84 -9.25
CA ILE A 225 -16.46 -13.79 -10.65
C ILE A 225 -15.43 -14.45 -11.58
N LEU A 226 -14.14 -14.17 -11.38
CA LEU A 226 -13.06 -14.76 -12.19
C LEU A 226 -12.86 -16.27 -11.94
N SER A 227 -13.24 -16.78 -10.76
CA SER A 227 -13.20 -18.22 -10.46
C SER A 227 -14.36 -19.03 -11.07
N PHE A 228 -15.38 -18.38 -11.62
CA PHE A 228 -16.51 -19.05 -12.30
C PHE A 228 -16.42 -19.02 -13.83
N GLU A 229 -15.36 -18.45 -14.41
CA GLU A 229 -15.15 -18.37 -15.86
C GLU A 229 -13.99 -19.24 -16.39
N ASN A 230 -13.44 -20.14 -15.57
CA ASN A 230 -12.47 -21.16 -16.00
C ASN A 230 -13.03 -22.59 -15.87
#